data_AF-A0A832V4X4-F1
#
_entry.id   AF-A0A832V4X4-F1
#
_cell.length_a   1.000
_cell.length_b   1.000
_cell.length_c   1.000
_cell.angle_alpha   90.00
_cell.angle_beta   90.00
_cell.angle_gamma   90.00
#
_symmetry.space_group_name_H-M   'P 1'
#
loop_
_entity.id
_entity.type
_entity.pdbx_description
1 polymer ?
#
loop_
_entity_poly.entity_id
_entity_poly.type
_entity_poly.pdbx_seq_one_letter_code
_entity_poly.pdbx_strand_id
1 'polypeptide(L)' 'MVDYKCLNCGEITKEIRGASGSIQCPKCDHKLFLKVRAGVAKKVKAR' A
#
# COMPACT_ATOMS: atom_id res chain seq x y z
N MET A 1 9.23 0.14 -8.38
CA MET A 1 8.42 1.01 -7.50
C MET A 1 7.58 0.13 -6.59
N VAL A 2 7.35 0.55 -5.33
CA VAL A 2 6.62 -0.23 -4.32
C VAL A 2 5.18 0.25 -4.26
N ASP A 3 4.22 -0.66 -4.37
CA ASP A 3 2.79 -0.33 -4.22
C ASP A 3 2.38 -0.38 -2.74
N TYR A 4 1.54 0.55 -2.33
CA TYR A 4 1.00 0.68 -0.98
C TYR A 4 -0.52 0.66 -1.00
N LYS A 5 -1.12 -0.15 -0.13
CA LYS A 5 -2.57 -0.23 0.04
C LYS A 5 -2.99 0.58 1.26
N CYS A 6 -3.92 1.53 1.10
CA CYS A 6 -4.52 2.25 2.21
C CYS A 6 -5.37 1.29 3.07
N LEU A 7 -5.22 1.37 4.40
CA LEU A 7 -5.99 0.53 5.32
C LEU A 7 -7.46 0.94 5.47
N ASN A 8 -7.80 2.18 5.14
CA ASN A 8 -9.16 2.69 5.31
C ASN A 8 -10.02 2.49 4.05
N CYS A 9 -9.59 3.07 2.91
CA CYS A 9 -10.35 2.98 1.65
C CYS A 9 -9.93 1.81 0.74
N GLY A 10 -8.82 1.13 1.04
CA GLY A 10 -8.31 0.02 0.21
C GLY A 10 -7.60 0.44 -1.08
N GLU A 11 -7.47 1.74 -1.37
CA GLU A 11 -6.78 2.27 -2.55
C GLU A 11 -5.35 1.74 -2.64
N ILE A 12 -4.95 1.23 -3.80
CA ILE A 12 -3.56 0.86 -4.07
C ILE A 12 -2.90 2.03 -4.78
N THR A 13 -1.88 2.59 -4.17
CA THR A 13 -1.20 3.81 -4.63
C THR A 13 0.31 3.60 -4.59
N LYS A 14 1.00 4.18 -5.56
CA LYS A 14 2.47 4.25 -5.59
C LYS A 14 3.00 5.48 -4.88
N GLU A 15 2.13 6.46 -4.68
CA GLU A 15 2.44 7.78 -4.17
C GLU A 15 1.65 8.01 -2.90
N ILE A 16 2.38 8.17 -1.80
CA ILE A 16 1.81 8.38 -0.46
C ILE A 16 2.11 9.79 0.06
N ARG A 17 2.61 10.70 -0.79
CA ARG A 17 3.09 12.01 -0.36
C ARG A 17 1.94 13.03 -0.31
N GLY A 18 1.68 13.58 0.87
CA GLY A 18 0.85 14.75 1.08
C GLY A 18 1.62 16.06 0.89
N ALA A 19 0.90 17.18 0.85
CA ALA A 19 1.42 18.51 0.52
C ALA A 19 2.57 19.01 1.42
N SER A 20 2.71 18.47 2.63
CA SER A 20 3.74 18.82 3.62
C SER A 20 4.85 17.76 3.76
N GLY A 21 4.96 16.81 2.83
CA GLY A 21 5.87 15.66 2.97
C GLY A 21 5.38 14.59 3.95
N SER A 22 4.16 14.72 4.47
CA SER A 22 3.51 13.72 5.31
C SER A 22 2.96 12.56 4.48
N ILE A 23 2.90 11.37 5.08
CA ILE A 23 2.40 10.16 4.40
C ILE A 23 0.86 10.16 4.48
N GLN A 24 0.16 10.41 3.38
CA GLN A 24 -1.31 10.54 3.31
C GLN A 24 -1.91 9.88 2.07
N CYS A 25 -3.15 9.41 2.21
CA CYS A 25 -3.85 8.73 1.14
C CYS A 25 -4.50 9.76 0.22
N PRO A 26 -4.29 9.70 -1.11
CA PRO A 26 -4.84 10.71 -2.02
C PRO A 26 -6.38 10.76 -2.06
N LYS A 27 -7.07 9.75 -1.53
CA LYS A 27 -8.55 9.70 -1.51
C LYS A 27 -9.20 10.02 -0.17
N CYS A 28 -8.55 9.69 0.94
CA CYS A 28 -9.20 9.75 2.26
C CYS A 28 -8.31 10.34 3.36
N ASP A 29 -7.15 10.90 2.98
CA ASP A 29 -6.15 11.52 3.87
C ASP A 29 -5.62 10.62 5.01
N HIS A 30 -5.99 9.35 4.99
CA HIS A 30 -5.60 8.38 5.99
C HIS A 30 -4.10 8.08 5.89
N LYS A 31 -3.46 7.86 7.05
CA LYS A 31 -2.00 7.83 7.19
C LYS A 31 -1.42 6.41 7.30
N LEU A 32 -2.27 5.39 7.37
CA LEU A 32 -1.85 3.99 7.52
C LEU A 32 -1.94 3.22 6.20
N PHE A 33 -0.82 2.57 5.85
CA PHE A 33 -0.65 1.85 4.60
C PHE A 33 0.04 0.50 4.80
N LEU A 34 -0.33 -0.47 3.97
CA LEU A 34 0.33 -1.76 3.88
C LEU A 34 1.14 -1.84 2.60
N LYS A 35 2.39 -2.28 2.70
CA LYS A 35 3.21 -2.58 1.52
C LYS A 35 2.64 -3.79 0.80
N VAL A 36 2.26 -3.62 -0.46
CA VAL A 36 1.79 -4.72 -1.30
C VAL A 36 2.99 -5.61 -1.63
N ARG A 37 2.83 -6.92 -1.38
CA ARG A 37 3.86 -7.89 -1.76
C ARG A 37 3.84 -8.03 -3.28
N ALA A 38 5.03 -8.02 -3.89
CA ALA A 38 5.15 -8.40 -5.29
C ALA A 38 4.55 -9.80 -5.50
N GLY A 39 3.88 -10.00 -6.64
CA GLY A 39 3.30 -11.29 -7.03
C GLY A 39 4.40 -12.32 -7.26
N VAL A 40 4.88 -12.95 -6.19
CA VAL A 40 5.82 -14.06 -6.25
C VAL A 40 5.03 -15.35 -6.09
N ALA A 41 5.05 -16.20 -7.11
CA ALA A 41 4.49 -17.53 -7.03
C ALA A 41 5.32 -18.38 -6.06
N LYS A 42 4.87 -18.48 -4.81
CA LYS A 42 5.50 -19.37 -3.82
C LYS A 42 4.99 -20.79 -4.01
N LYS A 43 5.88 -21.73 -4.31
CA LYS A 43 5.57 -23.16 -4.22
C LYS A 43 5.51 -23.53 -2.73
N VAL A 44 4.30 -23.78 -2.24
CA VAL A 44 4.06 -24.24 -0.87
C VAL A 44 3.82 -25.75 -0.92
N LYS A 45 4.61 -26.54 -0.18
CA LYS A 45 4.30 -27.96 0.01
C LYS A 45 3.14 -28.06 1.00
N ALA A 46 2.03 -28.65 0.57
CA ALA A 46 0.98 -29.07 1.49
C ALA A 46 1.53 -30.25 2.31
N ARG A 47 1.35 -30.21 3.64
CA ARG A 47 1.64 -31.32 4.55
C ARG A 47 0.32 -31.85 5.09
#